data_AF-A0A2P2FF69-F1
#
_entry.id   AF-A0A2P2FF69-F1
#
_cell.length_a   1.000
_cell.length_b   1.000
_cell.length_c   1.000
_cell.angle_alpha   90.00
_cell.angle_beta   90.00
_cell.angle_gamma   90.00
#
_symmetry.space_group_name_H-M   'P 1'
#
loop_
_entity.id
_entity.type
_entity.pdbx_description
1 polymer ?
#
loop_
_entity_poly.entity_id
_entity_poly.type
_entity_poly.pdbx_seq_one_letter_code
_entity_poly.pdbx_strand_id
1 'polypeptide(L)'
;MAHSTQLNTQTINQQASRHEETAANISQQLDQLKAQVEATLAASSSSATRALSTTTDRWVESVRKSVLEHMHAMAENMRREANNQDAMDSDSMQAILNVPMETGNFLGV
;
A
#
# COMPACT_ATOMS: atom_id res chain seq x y z
N MET A 1 -23.34 17.49 -11.44
CA MET A 1 -21.98 16.99 -11.17
C MET A 1 -22.15 15.66 -10.46
N ALA A 2 -22.23 14.56 -11.21
CA ALA A 2 -22.35 13.24 -10.62
C ALA A 2 -21.01 12.91 -9.95
N HIS A 3 -20.98 12.91 -8.62
CA HIS A 3 -19.89 12.29 -7.88
C HIS A 3 -20.05 10.78 -8.06
N SER A 4 -19.42 10.23 -9.10
CA SER A 4 -19.15 8.80 -9.10
C SER A 4 -18.28 8.53 -7.88
N THR A 5 -18.77 7.68 -6.97
CA THR A 5 -18.02 7.17 -5.82
C THR A 5 -16.82 6.30 -6.24
N GLN A 6 -16.64 6.07 -7.53
CA GLN A 6 -15.52 5.32 -8.11
C GLN A 6 -14.24 6.15 -8.05
N LEU A 7 -13.34 5.79 -7.14
CA LEU A 7 -11.94 6.15 -7.32
C LEU A 7 -11.43 5.35 -8.53
N ASN A 8 -10.77 6.03 -9.47
CA ASN A 8 -10.21 5.38 -10.64
C ASN A 8 -9.25 4.26 -10.19
N THR A 9 -9.58 3.00 -10.50
CA THR A 9 -8.81 1.80 -10.15
C THR A 9 -7.36 1.87 -10.64
N GLN A 10 -7.13 2.54 -11.76
CA GLN A 10 -5.81 2.82 -12.30
C GLN A 10 -5.00 3.73 -11.37
N THR A 11 -5.63 4.74 -10.78
CA THR A 11 -5.01 5.62 -9.77
C THR A 11 -4.70 4.86 -8.48
N ILE A 12 -5.62 3.99 -8.02
CA ILE A 12 -5.41 3.16 -6.82
C ILE A 12 -4.22 2.22 -7.02
N ASN A 13 -4.17 1.52 -8.16
CA ASN A 13 -3.07 0.64 -8.50
C ASN A 13 -1.74 1.40 -8.63
N GLN A 14 -1.76 2.61 -9.20
CA GLN A 14 -0.57 3.45 -9.28
C GLN A 14 -0.05 3.85 -7.88
N GLN A 15 -0.93 4.17 -6.93
CA GLN A 15 -0.51 4.44 -5.55
C GLN A 15 0.03 3.18 -4.87
N ALA A 16 -0.62 2.02 -5.03
CA ALA A 16 -0.11 0.75 -4.51
C ALA A 16 1.31 0.45 -5.02
N SER A 17 1.57 0.64 -6.31
CA SER A 17 2.92 0.47 -6.87
C SER A 17 3.94 1.46 -6.30
N ARG A 18 3.55 2.73 -6.03
CA ARG A 18 4.44 3.69 -5.38
C ARG A 18 4.79 3.27 -3.95
N HIS A 19 3.85 2.68 -3.21
CA HIS A 19 4.14 2.14 -1.89
C HIS A 19 5.12 0.96 -1.95
N GLU A 20 4.98 0.07 -2.93
CA GLU A 20 5.92 -1.04 -3.15
C GLU A 20 7.32 -0.52 -3.55
N GLU A 21 7.40 0.44 -4.46
CA GLU A 21 8.67 1.06 -4.88
C GLU A 21 9.37 1.78 -3.71
N THR A 22 8.60 2.53 -2.92
CA THR A 22 9.13 3.22 -1.74
C THR A 22 9.61 2.22 -0.68
N ALA A 23 8.89 1.12 -0.47
CA ALA A 23 9.32 0.05 0.42
C ALA A 23 10.64 -0.58 -0.04
N ALA A 24 10.80 -0.85 -1.34
CA ALA A 24 12.05 -1.34 -1.91
C ALA A 24 13.22 -0.35 -1.71
N ASN A 25 12.96 0.95 -1.91
CA ASN A 25 13.96 2.00 -1.68
C ASN A 25 14.40 2.06 -0.21
N ILE A 26 13.44 2.04 0.73
CA ILE A 26 13.73 2.02 2.17
C ILE A 26 14.56 0.79 2.53
N SER A 27 14.20 -0.39 2.03
CA SER A 27 14.99 -1.62 2.26
C SER A 27 16.44 -1.45 1.80
N GLN A 28 16.65 -0.87 0.61
CA GLN A 28 18.00 -0.62 0.09
C GLN A 28 18.79 0.37 0.94
N GLN A 29 18.14 1.46 1.39
CA GLN A 29 18.78 2.44 2.28
C GLN A 29 19.17 1.84 3.63
N LEU A 30 18.34 0.95 4.19
CA LEU A 30 18.65 0.24 5.43
C LEU A 30 19.87 -0.68 5.28
N ASP A 31 19.99 -1.39 4.15
CA ASP A 31 21.15 -2.23 3.86
C ASP A 31 22.43 -1.39 3.70
N GLN A 32 22.33 -0.24 3.03
CA GLN A 32 23.45 0.71 2.92
C GLN A 32 23.86 1.27 4.28
N LEU A 33 22.90 1.65 5.12
CA LEU A 33 23.17 2.15 6.47
C LEU A 33 23.90 1.09 7.30
N LYS A 34 23.42 -0.15 7.26
CA LYS A 34 24.07 -1.26 7.96
C LYS A 34 25.52 -1.43 7.52
N ALA A 35 25.78 -1.44 6.22
CA ALA A 35 27.14 -1.55 5.69
C ALA A 35 28.05 -0.38 6.12
N GLN A 36 27.54 0.86 6.12
CA GLN A 36 28.30 2.04 6.56
C GLN A 36 28.60 2.02 8.06
N VAL A 37 27.63 1.58 8.87
CA VAL A 37 27.81 1.42 10.32
C VAL A 37 28.85 0.33 10.59
N GLU A 38 28.75 -0.83 9.96
CA GLU A 38 29.74 -1.91 10.10
C GLU A 38 31.14 -1.44 9.68
N ALA A 39 31.28 -0.73 8.56
CA ALA A 39 32.56 -0.19 8.11
C ALA A 39 33.16 0.83 9.09
N THR A 40 32.32 1.69 9.68
CA THR A 40 32.76 2.70 10.65
C THR A 40 33.17 2.07 11.98
N LEU A 41 32.43 1.05 12.41
CA LEU A 41 32.64 0.35 13.66
C LEU A 41 33.81 -0.65 13.57
N ALA A 42 34.16 -1.15 12.38
CA ALA A 42 35.29 -2.05 12.17
C ALA A 42 36.63 -1.47 12.65
N ALA A 43 36.77 -0.14 12.68
CA ALA A 43 37.98 0.53 13.17
C ALA A 43 38.13 0.50 14.71
N SER A 44 37.08 0.17 15.47
CA SER A 44 37.08 0.24 16.94
C SER A 44 36.51 -1.03 17.57
N SER A 45 37.35 -1.88 18.18
CA SER A 45 36.93 -3.14 18.82
C SER A 45 36.32 -2.98 20.23
N SER A 46 36.00 -1.73 20.63
CA SER A 46 35.46 -1.45 21.97
C SER A 46 34.12 -2.14 22.23
N SER A 47 33.82 -2.42 23.49
CA SER A 47 32.50 -2.96 23.90
C SER A 47 31.35 -2.01 23.53
N ALA A 48 31.59 -0.70 23.57
CA ALA A 48 30.64 0.31 23.13
C ALA A 48 30.33 0.20 21.62
N THR A 49 31.34 -0.08 20.80
CA THR A 49 31.18 -0.30 19.36
C THR A 49 30.30 -1.51 19.07
N ARG A 50 30.50 -2.62 19.79
CA ARG A 50 29.66 -3.82 19.65
C ARG A 50 28.21 -3.59 20.08
N ALA A 51 28.01 -2.81 21.14
CA ALA A 51 26.67 -2.44 21.60
C ALA A 51 25.94 -1.54 20.56
N LEU A 52 26.66 -0.61 19.93
CA LEU A 52 26.15 0.22 18.83
C LEU A 52 25.74 -0.64 17.62
N SER A 53 26.61 -1.52 17.15
CA SER A 53 26.30 -2.46 16.05
C SER A 53 25.04 -3.28 16.34
N THR A 54 24.94 -3.86 17.55
CA THR A 54 23.76 -4.64 17.96
C THR A 54 22.49 -3.79 17.99
N THR A 55 22.60 -2.53 18.40
CA THR A 55 21.45 -1.60 18.46
C THR A 55 21.01 -1.21 17.06
N THR A 56 21.95 -0.93 16.15
CA THR A 56 21.67 -0.65 14.74
C THR A 56 20.99 -1.84 14.07
N ASP A 57 21.46 -3.06 14.30
CA ASP A 57 20.83 -4.28 13.75
C ASP A 57 19.39 -4.43 14.22
N ARG A 58 19.14 -4.25 15.52
CA ARG A 58 17.78 -4.31 16.09
C ARG A 58 16.88 -3.21 15.54
N TRP A 59 17.43 -2.01 15.36
CA TRP A 59 16.68 -0.90 14.78
C TRP A 59 16.33 -1.15 13.32
N VAL A 60 17.28 -1.59 12.49
CA VAL A 60 17.04 -1.94 11.08
C VAL A 60 15.96 -3.02 10.97
N GLU A 61 16.06 -4.06 11.80
CA GLU A 61 15.07 -5.14 11.84
C GLU A 61 13.69 -4.65 12.26
N SER A 62 13.62 -3.76 13.26
CA SER A 62 12.37 -3.14 13.69
C SER A 62 11.73 -2.28 12.59
N VAL A 63 12.53 -1.50 11.86
CA VAL A 63 12.04 -0.70 10.72
C VAL A 63 11.55 -1.61 9.59
N ARG A 64 12.27 -2.70 9.28
CA ARG A 64 11.83 -3.69 8.28
C ARG A 64 10.46 -4.27 8.65
N LYS A 65 10.30 -4.72 9.89
CA LYS A 65 9.05 -5.31 10.36
C LYS A 65 7.90 -4.31 10.47
N SER A 66 8.15 -3.10 10.94
CA SER A 66 7.06 -2.13 11.13
C SER A 66 6.71 -1.42 9.84
N VAL A 67 7.68 -0.78 9.19
CA VAL A 67 7.42 0.13 8.07
C VAL A 67 7.14 -0.65 6.80
N LEU A 68 7.96 -1.64 6.44
CA LEU A 68 7.77 -2.37 5.18
C LEU A 68 6.49 -3.22 5.23
N GLU A 69 6.24 -3.89 6.36
CA GLU A 69 5.02 -4.70 6.53
C GLU A 69 3.76 -3.82 6.47
N HIS A 70 3.76 -2.64 7.10
CA HIS A 70 2.65 -1.69 6.98
C HIS A 70 2.47 -1.17 5.56
N MET A 71 3.55 -0.91 4.82
CA MET A 71 3.46 -0.46 3.43
C MET A 71 2.91 -1.55 2.51
N HIS A 72 3.32 -2.81 2.71
CA HIS A 72 2.75 -3.94 1.99
C HIS A 72 1.27 -4.16 2.35
N ALA A 73 0.91 -4.11 3.63
CA ALA A 73 -0.47 -4.24 4.07
C ALA A 73 -1.37 -3.12 3.50
N MET A 74 -0.87 -1.87 3.42
CA MET A 74 -1.59 -0.77 2.78
C MET A 74 -1.78 -0.99 1.28
N ALA A 75 -0.73 -1.43 0.56
CA ALA A 75 -0.83 -1.75 -0.86
C ALA A 75 -1.84 -2.87 -1.13
N GLU A 76 -1.86 -3.91 -0.29
CA GLU A 76 -2.83 -5.00 -0.39
C GLU A 76 -4.26 -4.53 -0.12
N ASN A 77 -4.47 -3.74 0.94
CA ASN A 77 -5.78 -3.19 1.26
C ASN A 77 -6.30 -2.26 0.15
N MET A 78 -5.44 -1.45 -0.45
CA MET A 78 -5.81 -0.63 -1.61
C MET A 78 -6.26 -1.48 -2.81
N ARG A 79 -5.55 -2.58 -3.11
CA ARG A 79 -5.95 -3.49 -4.19
C ARG A 79 -7.27 -4.20 -3.87
N ARG A 80 -7.49 -4.64 -2.63
CA ARG A 80 -8.77 -5.23 -2.21
C ARG A 80 -9.91 -4.25 -2.35
N GLU A 81 -9.71 -3.01 -1.94
CA GLU A 81 -10.74 -1.97 -2.06
C GLU A 81 -11.07 -1.64 -3.52
N ALA A 82 -10.07 -1.59 -4.39
CA ALA A 82 -10.29 -1.43 -5.84
C ALA A 82 -11.17 -2.57 -6.41
N ASN A 83 -10.86 -3.83 -6.05
CA ASN A 83 -11.64 -4.98 -6.50
C ASN A 83 -13.07 -4.98 -5.93
N ASN A 84 -13.26 -4.52 -4.69
CA ASN A 84 -14.59 -4.41 -4.09
C ASN A 84 -15.45 -3.34 -4.79
N GLN A 85 -14.86 -2.23 -5.21
CA GLN A 85 -15.56 -1.20 -5.99
C GLN A 85 -16.07 -1.76 -7.32
N ASP A 86 -15.23 -2.49 -8.07
CA ASP A 86 -15.63 -3.11 -9.33
C ASP A 86 -16.80 -4.10 -9.15
N ALA A 87 -16.81 -4.87 -8.05
CA ALA A 87 -17.89 -5.79 -7.73
C ALA A 87 -19.21 -5.06 -7.38
N MET A 88 -19.14 -4.04 -6.52
CA MET A 88 -20.32 -3.23 -6.16
C MET A 88 -20.91 -2.49 -7.38
N ASP A 89 -20.07 -2.10 -8.33
CA ASP A 89 -20.51 -1.46 -9.58
C ASP A 89 -21.24 -2.44 -10.49
N SER A 90 -20.73 -3.66 -10.65
CA SER A 90 -21.42 -4.71 -11.41
C SER A 90 -22.79 -5.03 -10.82
N ASP A 91 -22.87 -5.18 -9.49
CA ASP A 91 -24.12 -5.45 -8.79
C ASP A 91 -25.10 -4.28 -8.91
N SER A 92 -24.62 -3.04 -8.77
CA SER A 92 -25.45 -1.83 -8.91
C SER A 92 -25.94 -1.66 -10.36
N MET A 93 -25.09 -1.94 -11.35
CA MET A 93 -25.45 -1.85 -12.76
C MET A 93 -26.47 -2.93 -13.14
N GLN A 94 -26.32 -4.15 -12.61
CA GLN A 94 -27.30 -5.21 -12.80
C GLN A 94 -28.63 -4.90 -12.09
N ALA A 95 -28.59 -4.29 -10.90
CA ALA A 95 -29.78 -3.81 -10.21
C ALA A 95 -30.50 -2.72 -11.03
N ILE A 96 -29.77 -1.74 -11.58
CA ILE A 96 -30.33 -0.69 -12.46
C ILE A 96 -30.95 -1.29 -13.72
N LEU A 97 -30.27 -2.21 -14.39
CA LEU A 97 -30.77 -2.88 -15.60
C LEU A 97 -32.02 -3.74 -15.32
N ASN A 98 -32.15 -4.24 -14.10
CA ASN A 98 -33.30 -5.03 -13.65
C ASN A 98 -34.42 -4.18 -13.05
N VAL A 99 -34.27 -2.85 -12.95
CA VAL A 99 -35.40 -1.98 -12.58
C VAL A 99 -36.42 -2.07 -13.73
N PRO A 100 -37.66 -2.53 -13.47
CA PRO A 100 -38.69 -2.52 -14.49
C PRO A 100 -38.92 -1.06 -14.90
N MET A 101 -38.60 -0.72 -16.15
CA MET A 101 -39.05 0.55 -16.72
C MET A 101 -40.58 0.47 -16.82
N GLU A 102 -41.29 1.04 -15.86
CA GLU A 102 -42.74 1.24 -15.96
C GLU A 102 -43.02 2.25 -17.09
N THR A 103 -43.03 1.76 -18.32
CA THR A 103 -43.52 2.49 -19.51
C THR A 103 -45.04 2.70 -19.47
N GLY A 104 -45.72 2.16 -18.45
CA GLY A 104 -47.17 2.17 -18.29
C GLY A 104 -47.80 3.51 -17.92
N ASN A 105 -47.02 4.49 -17.45
CA ASN A 105 -47.57 5.79 -17.01
C ASN A 105 -47.04 7.02 -17.78
N PHE A 106 -46.17 6.84 -18.79
CA PHE A 106 -45.65 7.95 -19.60
C PHE A 106 -46.45 8.22 -20.88
N LEU A 107 -47.11 7.20 -21.45
CA LEU A 107 -47.99 7.34 -22.62
C LEU A 107 -49.46 7.26 -22.23
N GLY A 108 -49.81 7.80 -21.06
CA GLY A 108 -51.17 7.87 -20.57
C GLY A 108 -52.13 8.36 -21.66
N VAL A 109 -53.31 7.76 -21.64
CA VAL A 109 -54.58 8.25 -22.21
C VAL A 109 -54.63 9.78 -22.37
#